data_AF-A0A6P8B747-F1
#
_entry.id   AF-A0A6P8B747-F1
#
_cell.length_a   1.000
_cell.length_b   1.000
_cell.length_c   1.000
_cell.angle_alpha   90.00
_cell.angle_beta   90.00
_cell.angle_gamma   90.00
#
_symmetry.space_group_name_H-M   'P 1'
#
loop_
_entity.id
_entity.type
_entity.pdbx_description
1 polymer ?
#
loop_
_entity_poly.entity_id
_entity_poly.type
_entity_poly.pdbx_seq_one_letter_code
_entity_poly.pdbx_strand_id
1 'polypeptide(L)'
;MFESSSPGKVACCGGGHNVGLRPCLPQITAQTIKSLFGTPRPGTGLTRNATGDIPATPGYGPESPTKQDSDKPEPQQEHSSTTPETPFSSSLAIPPSTTMAVPSNPAKRRRIALGCEGSANKLGIGIIAHPPEGETGDPVVLSNVRDTFVSPPGTGFLPKDTAAHHRSFFVRVAQQAIRDAGVTVAEVDCICYTKGPGMGAPLTSTAIGARTLALLWGKPLVGVNHCVGHIEMGRAITGADNPVVLYVSGGNTQVIAYAEQRYRIFGETLDIAVGNCLDRFARTLKISNDPAPGYNIEQLAKQGSVLLDLPYAVKGMDCSFSGILTRADELAAQMAAKPELFTPADLCFTLQETVFAMLVEITERAMAHVGSTQVLIVGGVGSNERLQEMMGAMARDRGGSVYATDERFCIDNGIMIAHAGLLAYETGFRTPLEESTCTQRFRTDEVHVKWRD
;
A
#
# COMPACT_ATOMS: atom_id res chain seq x y z
N MET A 1 24.91 -5.69 -59.33
CA MET A 1 26.16 -4.90 -59.30
C MET A 1 26.26 -4.25 -57.94
N PHE A 2 27.05 -4.65 -56.95
CA PHE A 2 27.99 -5.74 -56.65
C PHE A 2 27.88 -5.81 -55.10
N GLU A 3 27.55 -6.93 -54.44
CA GLU A 3 28.50 -7.95 -53.91
C GLU A 3 29.74 -7.33 -53.23
N SER A 4 30.31 -7.81 -52.13
CA SER A 4 30.12 -8.88 -51.14
C SER A 4 31.24 -8.60 -50.10
N SER A 5 31.19 -9.00 -48.83
CA SER A 5 31.71 -10.30 -48.41
C SER A 5 31.80 -10.35 -46.87
N SER A 6 31.18 -11.38 -46.29
CA SER A 6 31.72 -12.11 -45.12
C SER A 6 32.48 -13.33 -45.70
N PRO A 7 33.42 -13.98 -45.00
CA PRO A 7 33.03 -15.00 -44.00
C PRO A 7 34.04 -15.28 -42.87
N GLY A 8 33.60 -15.99 -41.82
CA GLY A 8 34.51 -16.60 -40.85
C GLY A 8 33.80 -17.28 -39.68
N LYS A 9 33.35 -18.53 -39.88
CA LYS A 9 32.93 -19.47 -38.82
C LYS A 9 34.15 -19.99 -38.06
N VAL A 10 34.04 -20.16 -36.74
CA VAL A 10 34.71 -21.24 -36.00
C VAL A 10 33.70 -21.84 -35.03
N ALA A 11 33.62 -23.18 -35.04
CA ALA A 11 32.82 -24.01 -34.15
C ALA A 11 33.73 -25.05 -33.46
N CYS A 12 33.13 -25.77 -32.50
CA CYS A 12 33.62 -26.91 -31.69
C CYS A 12 34.23 -26.53 -30.33
N CYS A 13 33.98 -27.22 -29.20
CA CYS A 13 33.04 -28.28 -28.80
C CYS A 13 33.25 -28.53 -27.29
N GLY A 14 32.19 -28.91 -26.56
CA GLY A 14 32.25 -29.96 -25.53
C GLY A 14 32.46 -29.57 -24.05
N GLY A 15 31.61 -30.13 -23.18
CA GLY A 15 31.89 -30.32 -21.76
C GLY A 15 30.70 -30.08 -20.83
N GLY A 16 29.83 -31.08 -20.67
CA GLY A 16 28.69 -31.01 -19.74
C GLY A 16 29.10 -31.16 -18.27
N HIS A 17 28.26 -30.67 -17.36
CA HIS A 17 28.00 -31.25 -16.04
C HIS A 17 26.56 -30.91 -15.64
N ASN A 18 25.86 -31.92 -15.18
CA ASN A 18 24.47 -31.87 -14.75
C ASN A 18 24.43 -32.02 -13.22
N VAL A 19 23.29 -31.62 -12.66
CA VAL A 19 22.76 -31.91 -11.30
C VAL A 19 23.15 -30.96 -10.16
N GLY A 20 22.15 -30.17 -9.75
CA GLY A 20 22.12 -29.42 -8.51
C GLY A 20 20.76 -28.73 -8.26
N LEU A 21 19.64 -29.42 -8.55
CA LEU A 21 18.31 -28.95 -8.15
C LEU A 21 18.16 -29.10 -6.63
N ARG A 22 17.93 -27.98 -5.93
CA ARG A 22 17.37 -27.98 -4.56
C ARG A 22 15.97 -27.38 -4.56
N PRO A 23 15.04 -27.87 -3.72
CA PRO A 23 13.61 -27.67 -3.90
C PRO A 23 12.99 -26.57 -3.02
N CYS A 24 11.81 -26.15 -3.46
CA CYS A 24 10.66 -25.69 -2.67
C CYS A 24 10.77 -24.38 -1.87
N LEU A 25 10.42 -23.27 -2.53
CA LEU A 25 9.61 -22.21 -1.90
C LEU A 25 8.17 -22.71 -1.75
N PRO A 26 7.46 -22.42 -0.65
CA PRO A 26 6.07 -22.84 -0.49
C PRO A 26 5.20 -22.14 -1.54
N GLN A 27 4.69 -22.92 -2.49
CA GLN A 27 3.64 -22.50 -3.40
C GLN A 27 2.37 -22.27 -2.59
N ILE A 28 1.77 -21.09 -2.73
CA ILE A 28 0.37 -20.90 -2.40
C ILE A 28 -0.40 -21.77 -3.40
N THR A 29 -0.81 -22.97 -2.98
CA THR A 29 -1.62 -23.84 -3.83
C THR A 29 -3.09 -23.47 -3.67
N ALA A 30 -3.87 -23.63 -4.73
CA ALA A 30 -5.32 -23.42 -4.71
C ALA A 30 -6.05 -24.28 -3.67
N GLN A 31 -5.41 -25.35 -3.16
CA GLN A 31 -5.93 -26.18 -2.07
C GLN A 31 -5.85 -25.48 -0.69
N THR A 32 -4.81 -24.69 -0.40
CA THR A 32 -4.70 -23.92 0.85
C THR A 32 -5.77 -22.84 0.96
N ILE A 33 -6.23 -22.30 -0.17
CA ILE A 33 -7.28 -21.28 -0.21
C ILE A 33 -8.67 -21.92 -0.10
N LYS A 34 -8.85 -23.14 -0.62
CA LYS A 34 -10.13 -23.87 -0.52
C LYS A 34 -10.39 -24.45 0.88
N SER A 35 -9.36 -24.79 1.66
CA SER A 35 -9.53 -25.40 2.99
C SER A 35 -9.82 -24.41 4.12
N LEU A 36 -9.69 -23.09 3.88
CA LEU A 36 -9.95 -22.04 4.86
C LEU A 36 -11.41 -21.52 4.88
N PHE A 37 -12.24 -21.98 3.94
CA PHE A 37 -13.67 -21.68 3.91
C PHE A 37 -14.46 -22.95 4.24
N GLY A 38 -14.46 -23.33 5.52
CA GLY A 38 -15.25 -24.43 6.05
C GLY A 38 -16.74 -24.07 6.16
N THR A 39 -17.60 -25.00 5.80
CA THR A 39 -19.04 -24.99 6.09
C THR A 39 -19.31 -25.28 7.59
N PRO A 40 -20.39 -24.76 8.18
CA PRO A 40 -20.62 -24.83 9.63
C PRO A 40 -21.16 -26.21 10.06
N ARG A 41 -20.79 -26.67 11.27
CA ARG A 41 -21.49 -27.76 11.99
C ARG A 41 -22.37 -27.20 13.12
N PRO A 42 -23.54 -27.81 13.45
CA PRO A 42 -24.51 -27.28 14.41
C PRO A 42 -24.55 -28.00 15.78
N GLY A 43 -25.06 -27.27 16.80
CA GLY A 43 -25.65 -27.74 18.07
C GLY A 43 -24.65 -28.05 19.21
N THR A 44 -24.86 -27.76 20.49
CA THR A 44 -26.02 -27.52 21.39
C THR A 44 -25.50 -26.72 22.61
N GLY A 45 -26.21 -25.84 23.33
CA GLY A 45 -27.36 -26.07 24.21
C GLY A 45 -27.06 -25.61 25.67
N LEU A 46 -27.58 -24.43 26.04
CA LEU A 46 -28.01 -23.89 27.36
C LEU A 46 -27.49 -24.50 28.70
N THR A 47 -27.07 -23.65 29.65
CA THR A 47 -27.84 -23.24 30.86
C THR A 47 -27.06 -22.29 31.80
N ARG A 48 -27.83 -21.49 32.57
CA ARG A 48 -27.46 -20.40 33.50
C ARG A 48 -26.75 -20.88 34.78
N ASN A 49 -25.94 -20.01 35.42
CA ASN A 49 -26.26 -19.41 36.74
C ASN A 49 -25.21 -18.39 37.23
N ALA A 50 -25.69 -17.53 38.14
CA ALA A 50 -25.09 -16.33 38.71
C ALA A 50 -24.20 -16.59 39.95
N THR A 51 -23.67 -15.49 40.51
CA THR A 51 -22.83 -15.31 41.73
C THR A 51 -21.34 -15.54 41.45
N GLY A 52 -20.35 -14.77 41.94
CA GLY A 52 -20.24 -13.66 42.87
C GLY A 52 -18.74 -13.58 43.26
N ASP A 53 -18.28 -12.38 43.64
CA ASP A 53 -17.07 -12.08 44.43
C ASP A 53 -15.65 -12.02 43.81
N ILE A 54 -15.08 -10.81 43.98
CA ILE A 54 -13.67 -10.37 44.01
C ILE A 54 -13.06 -10.95 45.32
N PRO A 55 -11.76 -11.34 45.49
CA PRO A 55 -10.64 -10.39 45.33
C PRO A 55 -9.19 -10.88 45.07
N ALA A 56 -8.36 -9.87 44.80
CA ALA A 56 -6.99 -9.65 45.27
C ALA A 56 -5.78 -10.37 44.62
N THR A 57 -4.86 -9.50 44.17
CA THR A 57 -3.41 -9.64 44.03
C THR A 57 -2.72 -10.26 45.26
N PRO A 58 -1.53 -10.88 45.10
CA PRO A 58 -0.25 -10.16 45.26
C PRO A 58 0.76 -10.60 44.16
N GLY A 59 1.89 -9.95 43.86
CA GLY A 59 2.83 -9.19 44.67
C GLY A 59 4.23 -9.74 44.36
N TYR A 60 5.14 -8.83 44.03
CA TYR A 60 6.56 -8.97 43.65
C TYR A 60 7.40 -10.09 44.29
N GLY A 61 8.36 -10.60 43.51
CA GLY A 61 9.58 -11.25 44.01
C GLY A 61 10.46 -11.81 42.86
N PRO A 62 11.71 -11.34 42.68
CA PRO A 62 12.58 -11.75 41.57
C PRO A 62 13.46 -12.94 41.96
N GLU A 63 13.84 -13.79 41.00
CA GLU A 63 15.17 -14.44 40.97
C GLU A 63 15.35 -15.31 39.71
N SER A 64 16.56 -15.26 39.19
CA SER A 64 17.11 -16.02 38.06
C SER A 64 18.36 -16.77 38.57
N PRO A 65 19.06 -17.57 37.74
CA PRO A 65 18.68 -18.81 37.06
C PRO A 65 19.71 -19.94 37.38
N THR A 66 19.44 -21.22 37.03
CA THR A 66 20.40 -22.25 36.51
C THR A 66 19.77 -23.66 36.61
N LYS A 67 19.51 -24.34 35.48
CA LYS A 67 20.30 -25.34 34.71
C LYS A 67 20.09 -26.81 35.13
N GLN A 68 19.66 -27.60 34.12
CA GLN A 68 20.06 -28.98 33.78
C GLN A 68 19.76 -30.08 34.84
N ASP A 69 19.27 -31.27 34.53
CA ASP A 69 19.54 -32.16 33.39
C ASP A 69 18.36 -33.10 33.09
N SER A 70 18.35 -33.58 31.85
CA SER A 70 17.45 -34.59 31.30
C SER A 70 18.18 -35.93 31.17
N ASP A 71 17.54 -37.03 31.56
CA ASP A 71 17.89 -38.37 31.08
C ASP A 71 16.65 -39.26 30.89
N LYS A 72 16.63 -39.93 29.74
CA LYS A 72 15.70 -40.98 29.24
C LYS A 72 16.25 -42.37 29.67
N PRO A 73 15.56 -43.56 29.53
CA PRO A 73 14.85 -44.03 28.32
C PRO A 73 13.66 -45.04 28.47
N GLU A 74 13.01 -45.28 27.31
CA GLU A 74 12.21 -46.42 26.72
C GLU A 74 11.99 -47.76 27.46
N PRO A 75 11.00 -48.65 27.09
CA PRO A 75 10.74 -49.16 25.71
C PRO A 75 9.30 -49.62 25.27
N GLN A 76 9.15 -49.77 23.92
CA GLN A 76 8.50 -50.79 23.01
C GLN A 76 7.49 -51.83 23.58
N GLN A 77 6.50 -52.48 22.89
CA GLN A 77 6.21 -52.84 21.48
C GLN A 77 4.77 -53.49 21.31
N GLU A 78 4.21 -53.43 20.10
CA GLU A 78 3.20 -54.25 19.33
C GLU A 78 2.16 -55.24 19.94
N HIS A 79 0.90 -55.22 19.41
CA HIS A 79 0.26 -56.32 18.65
C HIS A 79 -1.17 -56.01 18.09
N SER A 80 -1.58 -56.80 17.09
CA SER A 80 -2.74 -56.72 16.16
C SER A 80 -4.09 -57.32 16.65
N SER A 81 -5.24 -56.97 16.03
CA SER A 81 -6.29 -57.93 15.58
C SER A 81 -7.58 -57.29 14.97
N THR A 82 -7.99 -57.84 13.81
CA THR A 82 -9.34 -58.18 13.26
C THR A 82 -10.59 -57.27 13.33
N THR A 83 -11.27 -57.18 12.18
CA THR A 83 -12.64 -56.66 11.88
C THR A 83 -13.77 -57.62 12.29
N PRO A 84 -15.05 -57.15 12.36
CA PRO A 84 -16.02 -57.50 11.31
C PRO A 84 -17.08 -56.41 10.95
N GLU A 85 -17.81 -56.67 9.87
CA GLU A 85 -18.77 -55.81 9.14
C GLU A 85 -20.22 -55.73 9.71
N THR A 86 -21.02 -54.85 9.07
CA THR A 86 -22.47 -54.91 8.71
C THR A 86 -23.38 -53.78 9.29
N PRO A 87 -24.62 -53.53 8.78
CA PRO A 87 -24.90 -52.37 7.91
C PRO A 87 -26.18 -51.57 8.30
N PHE A 88 -26.32 -50.26 8.05
CA PHE A 88 -27.65 -49.63 8.15
C PHE A 88 -27.92 -48.49 7.16
N SER A 89 -29.06 -48.67 6.48
CA SER A 89 -29.84 -47.76 5.66
C SER A 89 -30.55 -46.70 6.51
N SER A 90 -30.69 -45.46 6.02
CA SER A 90 -32.01 -44.83 5.77
C SER A 90 -31.89 -43.33 5.45
N SER A 91 -32.76 -42.91 4.52
CA SER A 91 -32.95 -41.55 4.03
C SER A 91 -33.62 -40.66 5.07
N LEU A 92 -33.23 -39.39 5.19
CA LEU A 92 -34.07 -38.32 5.74
C LEU A 92 -33.79 -36.99 5.01
N ALA A 93 -34.87 -36.41 4.49
CA ALA A 93 -34.91 -35.22 3.66
C ALA A 93 -34.55 -33.94 4.43
N ILE A 94 -33.91 -33.00 3.73
CA ILE A 94 -33.52 -31.67 4.22
C ILE A 94 -34.63 -30.66 3.85
N PRO A 95 -35.14 -29.83 4.78
CA PRO A 95 -36.10 -28.77 4.44
C PRO A 95 -35.40 -27.59 3.74
N PRO A 96 -36.10 -26.85 2.85
CA PRO A 96 -35.47 -25.79 2.06
C PRO A 96 -35.14 -24.58 2.94
N SER A 97 -33.90 -24.10 2.82
CA SER A 97 -33.45 -22.85 3.46
C SER A 97 -34.13 -21.65 2.82
N THR A 98 -34.69 -20.77 3.64
CA THR A 98 -35.23 -19.47 3.24
C THR A 98 -34.09 -18.58 2.75
N THR A 99 -33.94 -18.46 1.43
CA THR A 99 -33.08 -17.47 0.78
C THR A 99 -33.66 -16.08 1.02
N MET A 100 -32.95 -15.24 1.77
CA MET A 100 -33.18 -13.79 1.74
C MET A 100 -32.94 -13.32 0.31
N ALA A 101 -33.96 -12.72 -0.30
CA ALA A 101 -33.93 -12.27 -1.68
C ALA A 101 -32.87 -11.18 -1.88
N VAL A 102 -31.97 -11.42 -2.82
CA VAL A 102 -31.13 -10.36 -3.41
C VAL A 102 -32.07 -9.31 -4.01
N PRO A 103 -31.91 -8.00 -3.73
CA PRO A 103 -32.80 -6.99 -4.27
C PRO A 103 -32.85 -7.07 -5.79
N SER A 104 -34.07 -7.09 -6.32
CA SER A 104 -34.44 -7.44 -7.70
C SER A 104 -34.13 -6.36 -8.76
N ASN A 105 -33.18 -5.45 -8.50
CA ASN A 105 -32.64 -4.56 -9.52
C ASN A 105 -31.18 -4.14 -9.21
N PRO A 106 -30.17 -4.60 -9.98
CA PRO A 106 -28.78 -4.20 -9.79
C PRO A 106 -28.54 -2.70 -9.94
N ALA A 107 -29.42 -1.95 -10.60
CA ALA A 107 -29.31 -0.49 -10.74
C ALA A 107 -29.62 0.29 -9.44
N LYS A 108 -30.33 -0.33 -8.48
CA LYS A 108 -30.77 0.34 -7.24
C LYS A 108 -29.92 0.01 -6.01
N ARG A 109 -28.85 -0.76 -6.17
CA ARG A 109 -27.95 -1.11 -5.06
C ARG A 109 -26.66 -0.30 -5.14
N ARG A 110 -26.09 0.02 -3.98
CA ARG A 110 -24.73 0.54 -3.90
C ARG A 110 -23.77 -0.43 -4.60
N ARG A 111 -22.86 0.10 -5.40
CA ARG A 111 -21.80 -0.69 -6.04
C ARG A 111 -20.64 -0.80 -5.06
N ILE A 112 -20.13 -2.00 -4.85
CA ILE A 112 -19.12 -2.28 -3.84
C ILE A 112 -17.85 -2.81 -4.50
N ALA A 113 -16.71 -2.19 -4.21
CA ALA A 113 -15.41 -2.65 -4.69
C ALA A 113 -14.51 -3.05 -3.53
N LEU A 114 -13.70 -4.10 -3.75
CA LEU A 114 -12.57 -4.44 -2.90
C LEU A 114 -11.28 -4.04 -3.62
N GLY A 115 -10.47 -3.18 -3.01
CA GLY A 115 -9.21 -2.69 -3.56
C GLY A 115 -8.00 -3.27 -2.84
N CYS A 116 -7.02 -3.71 -3.63
CA CYS A 116 -5.76 -4.30 -3.18
C CYS A 116 -4.58 -3.39 -3.49
N GLU A 117 -3.95 -2.82 -2.46
CA GLU A 117 -2.75 -1.97 -2.56
C GLU A 117 -1.54 -2.70 -1.97
N GLY A 118 -0.41 -2.68 -2.69
CA GLY A 118 0.85 -3.30 -2.26
C GLY A 118 2.00 -2.98 -3.21
N SER A 119 2.10 -1.72 -3.64
CA SER A 119 3.15 -1.18 -4.50
C SER A 119 4.47 -0.92 -3.75
N ALA A 120 4.37 -0.64 -2.45
CA ALA A 120 5.49 -0.26 -1.58
C ALA A 120 5.58 -1.18 -0.36
N ASN A 121 5.96 -0.67 0.82
CA ASN A 121 6.08 -1.45 2.05
C ASN A 121 4.76 -1.65 2.83
N LYS A 122 3.67 -1.02 2.40
CA LYS A 122 2.34 -1.20 3.00
C LYS A 122 1.52 -2.16 2.14
N LEU A 123 0.83 -3.10 2.80
CA LEU A 123 -0.20 -3.93 2.21
C LEU A 123 -1.55 -3.45 2.72
N GLY A 124 -2.44 -3.00 1.83
CA GLY A 124 -3.76 -2.50 2.18
C GLY A 124 -4.86 -3.24 1.42
N ILE A 125 -5.90 -3.68 2.14
CA ILE A 125 -7.15 -4.15 1.53
C ILE A 125 -8.29 -3.28 2.04
N GLY A 126 -8.98 -2.62 1.13
CA GLY A 126 -10.06 -1.69 1.44
C GLY A 126 -11.34 -2.03 0.71
N ILE A 127 -12.48 -1.76 1.33
CA ILE A 127 -13.80 -1.97 0.73
C ILE A 127 -14.58 -0.67 0.79
N ILE A 128 -15.09 -0.23 -0.37
CA ILE A 128 -15.85 1.02 -0.51
C ILE A 128 -17.15 0.76 -1.27
N ALA A 129 -18.19 1.50 -0.90
CA ALA A 129 -19.51 1.45 -1.53
C ALA A 129 -19.85 2.80 -2.17
N HIS A 130 -19.97 2.85 -3.49
CA HIS A 130 -20.49 4.02 -4.22
C HIS A 130 -22.02 4.06 -4.16
N PRO A 131 -22.65 5.23 -4.28
CA PRO A 131 -24.10 5.33 -4.42
C PRO A 131 -24.61 4.51 -5.61
N PRO A 132 -25.91 4.16 -5.65
CA PRO A 132 -26.51 3.57 -6.84
C PRO A 132 -26.29 4.46 -8.08
N GLU A 133 -26.26 3.82 -9.24
CA GLU A 133 -26.05 4.52 -10.51
C GLU A 133 -27.16 5.56 -10.76
N GLY A 134 -26.76 6.80 -11.04
CA GLY A 134 -27.69 7.91 -11.25
C GLY A 134 -28.22 8.55 -9.97
N GLU A 135 -27.81 8.08 -8.79
CA GLU A 135 -28.11 8.74 -7.51
C GLU A 135 -26.93 9.59 -7.04
N THR A 136 -27.25 10.76 -6.49
CA THR A 136 -26.26 11.64 -5.86
C THR A 136 -25.99 11.17 -4.43
N GLY A 137 -24.73 10.92 -4.10
CA GLY A 137 -24.32 10.62 -2.73
C GLY A 137 -22.82 10.34 -2.63
N ASP A 138 -22.30 10.40 -1.40
CA ASP A 138 -20.87 10.18 -1.19
C ASP A 138 -20.52 8.68 -1.14
N PRO A 139 -19.33 8.31 -1.63
CA PRO A 139 -18.75 7.00 -1.37
C PRO A 139 -18.64 6.73 0.13
N VAL A 140 -19.02 5.52 0.57
CA VAL A 140 -18.93 5.10 1.97
C VAL A 140 -17.79 4.09 2.11
N VAL A 141 -16.81 4.40 2.95
CA VAL A 141 -15.76 3.45 3.33
C VAL A 141 -16.35 2.41 4.28
N LEU A 142 -16.34 1.15 3.87
CA LEU A 142 -16.83 0.03 4.67
C LEU A 142 -15.71 -0.60 5.49
N SER A 143 -14.51 -0.73 4.92
CA SER A 143 -13.31 -1.15 5.65
C SER A 143 -12.04 -0.64 5.01
N ASN A 144 -10.98 -0.48 5.81
CA ASN A 144 -9.67 -0.03 5.33
C ASN A 144 -8.55 -0.65 6.18
N VAL A 145 -8.25 -1.92 5.93
CA VAL A 145 -7.28 -2.68 6.73
C VAL A 145 -5.89 -2.57 6.10
N ARG A 146 -4.88 -2.28 6.91
CA ARG A 146 -3.49 -2.10 6.47
C ARG A 146 -2.51 -2.83 7.38
N ASP A 147 -1.46 -3.38 6.76
CA ASP A 147 -0.30 -3.96 7.44
C ASP A 147 0.98 -3.37 6.84
N THR A 148 1.96 -3.03 7.68
CA THR A 148 3.16 -2.29 7.27
C THR A 148 4.40 -3.11 7.55
N PHE A 149 5.21 -3.33 6.50
CA PHE A 149 6.54 -3.88 6.68
C PHE A 149 7.49 -2.79 7.23
N VAL A 150 7.92 -2.96 8.47
CA VAL A 150 8.87 -2.07 9.16
C VAL A 150 10.25 -2.75 9.19
N SER A 151 11.24 -2.13 8.56
CA SER A 151 12.64 -2.60 8.60
C SER A 151 13.37 -2.03 9.83
N PRO A 152 14.41 -2.72 10.35
CA PRO A 152 15.20 -2.22 11.47
C PRO A 152 15.77 -0.80 11.20
N PRO A 153 15.97 0.04 12.25
CA PRO A 153 16.54 1.37 12.10
C PRO A 153 17.86 1.36 11.30
N GLY A 154 18.07 2.37 10.46
CA GLY A 154 19.24 2.46 9.58
C GLY A 154 19.17 1.60 8.30
N THR A 155 18.13 0.78 8.12
CA THR A 155 17.94 -0.05 6.92
C THR A 155 16.71 0.38 6.12
N GLY A 156 16.72 0.13 4.81
CA GLY A 156 15.55 0.27 3.94
C GLY A 156 14.88 -1.06 3.68
N PHE A 157 13.62 -1.03 3.29
CA PHE A 157 12.90 -2.23 2.88
C PHE A 157 13.34 -2.69 1.48
N LEU A 158 13.70 -3.97 1.36
CA LEU A 158 14.11 -4.56 0.09
C LEU A 158 12.91 -5.20 -0.63
N PRO A 159 12.82 -5.13 -1.98
CA PRO A 159 11.69 -5.68 -2.72
C PRO A 159 11.38 -7.15 -2.40
N LYS A 160 12.40 -7.97 -2.17
CA LYS A 160 12.26 -9.39 -1.83
C LYS A 160 11.53 -9.60 -0.50
N ASP A 161 11.94 -8.87 0.53
CA ASP A 161 11.44 -9.04 1.89
C ASP A 161 10.05 -8.42 2.02
N THR A 162 9.83 -7.27 1.38
CA THR A 162 8.50 -6.68 1.27
C THR A 162 7.51 -7.59 0.54
N ALA A 163 7.94 -8.25 -0.54
CA ALA A 163 7.08 -9.22 -1.23
C ALA A 163 6.79 -10.46 -0.36
N ALA A 164 7.76 -10.91 0.44
CA ALA A 164 7.54 -11.99 1.40
C ALA A 164 6.52 -11.59 2.47
N HIS A 165 6.60 -10.38 3.00
CA HIS A 165 5.59 -9.80 3.87
C HIS A 165 4.21 -9.80 3.19
N HIS A 166 4.07 -9.25 1.99
CA HIS A 166 2.77 -9.22 1.30
C HIS A 166 2.16 -10.61 1.12
N ARG A 167 2.95 -11.61 0.70
CA ARG A 167 2.47 -12.99 0.56
C ARG A 167 1.99 -13.61 1.87
N SER A 168 2.71 -13.36 2.97
CA SER A 168 2.36 -13.93 4.28
C SER A 168 1.11 -13.27 4.89
N PHE A 169 0.80 -12.03 4.53
CA PHE A 169 -0.24 -11.24 5.18
C PHE A 169 -1.49 -11.02 4.32
N PHE A 170 -1.42 -11.16 2.99
CA PHE A 170 -2.52 -10.85 2.06
C PHE A 170 -3.85 -11.49 2.45
N VAL A 171 -3.86 -12.81 2.69
CA VAL A 171 -5.09 -13.55 3.02
C VAL A 171 -5.69 -13.05 4.34
N ARG A 172 -4.84 -12.85 5.36
CA ARG A 172 -5.26 -12.36 6.68
C ARG A 172 -5.91 -10.98 6.58
N VAL A 173 -5.25 -10.06 5.86
CA VAL A 173 -5.72 -8.68 5.67
C VAL A 173 -7.02 -8.67 4.85
N ALA A 174 -7.13 -9.47 3.79
CA ALA A 174 -8.34 -9.55 2.97
C ALA A 174 -9.54 -10.14 3.75
N GLN A 175 -9.32 -11.19 4.53
CA GLN A 175 -10.37 -11.75 5.39
C GLN A 175 -10.82 -10.76 6.46
N GLN A 176 -9.88 -10.02 7.06
CA GLN A 176 -10.21 -8.97 8.02
C GLN A 176 -11.03 -7.86 7.36
N ALA A 177 -10.64 -7.39 6.17
CA ALA A 177 -11.35 -6.34 5.46
C ALA A 177 -12.81 -6.72 5.12
N ILE A 178 -13.06 -7.97 4.70
CA ILE A 178 -14.42 -8.48 4.46
C ILE A 178 -15.24 -8.54 5.76
N ARG A 179 -14.63 -9.03 6.86
CA ARG A 179 -15.29 -9.06 8.17
C ARG A 179 -15.64 -7.67 8.68
N ASP A 180 -14.70 -6.74 8.62
CA ASP A 180 -14.88 -5.36 9.11
C ASP A 180 -15.92 -4.60 8.29
N ALA A 181 -15.98 -4.85 6.98
CA ALA A 181 -16.99 -4.25 6.12
C ALA A 181 -18.40 -4.80 6.36
N GLY A 182 -18.53 -5.97 7.01
CA GLY A 182 -19.82 -6.61 7.23
C GLY A 182 -20.55 -7.03 5.95
N VAL A 183 -19.82 -7.20 4.84
CA VAL A 183 -20.39 -7.57 3.52
C VAL A 183 -20.10 -9.03 3.19
N THR A 184 -20.98 -9.63 2.40
CA THR A 184 -20.75 -10.94 1.80
C THR A 184 -19.98 -10.80 0.48
N VAL A 185 -19.29 -11.87 0.07
CA VAL A 185 -18.61 -11.95 -1.23
C VAL A 185 -19.57 -11.71 -2.41
N ALA A 186 -20.85 -12.10 -2.26
CA ALA A 186 -21.85 -11.92 -3.30
C ALA A 186 -22.12 -10.43 -3.60
N GLU A 187 -22.04 -9.57 -2.58
CA GLU A 187 -22.32 -8.14 -2.68
C GLU A 187 -21.20 -7.34 -3.36
N VAL A 188 -19.95 -7.82 -3.32
CA VAL A 188 -18.82 -7.19 -4.01
C VAL A 188 -19.02 -7.25 -5.52
N ASP A 189 -18.95 -6.11 -6.20
CA ASP A 189 -19.14 -5.98 -7.65
C ASP A 189 -17.85 -6.22 -8.43
N CYS A 190 -16.71 -5.74 -7.93
CA CYS A 190 -15.42 -5.89 -8.61
C CYS A 190 -14.24 -5.94 -7.63
N ILE A 191 -13.14 -6.50 -8.13
CA ILE A 191 -11.84 -6.53 -7.44
C ILE A 191 -10.90 -5.56 -8.15
N CYS A 192 -10.42 -4.57 -7.42
CA CYS A 192 -9.47 -3.58 -7.90
C CYS A 192 -8.08 -3.91 -7.36
N TYR A 193 -7.04 -3.67 -8.14
CA TYR A 193 -5.67 -3.86 -7.68
C TYR A 193 -4.74 -2.82 -8.26
N THR A 194 -3.68 -2.50 -7.53
CA THR A 194 -2.62 -1.61 -8.02
C THR A 194 -1.86 -2.30 -9.15
N LYS A 195 -2.08 -1.83 -10.38
CA LYS A 195 -1.33 -2.28 -11.56
C LYS A 195 0.09 -1.68 -11.57
N GLY A 196 0.23 -0.46 -11.04
CA GLY A 196 1.49 0.25 -10.90
C GLY A 196 1.29 1.77 -10.77
N PRO A 197 2.37 2.56 -10.66
CA PRO A 197 3.77 2.14 -10.53
C PRO A 197 4.06 1.50 -9.16
N GLY A 198 5.29 0.99 -8.97
CA GLY A 198 5.71 0.40 -7.69
C GLY A 198 6.82 -0.64 -7.81
N MET A 199 7.20 -1.23 -6.68
CA MET A 199 8.22 -2.28 -6.63
C MET A 199 7.70 -3.57 -7.29
N GLY A 200 8.47 -4.13 -8.22
CA GLY A 200 8.01 -5.26 -9.03
C GLY A 200 7.57 -6.49 -8.24
N ALA A 201 8.35 -6.94 -7.26
CA ALA A 201 8.04 -8.15 -6.49
C ALA A 201 6.82 -7.99 -5.55
N PRO A 202 6.67 -6.88 -4.81
CA PRO A 202 5.44 -6.55 -4.09
C PRO A 202 4.21 -6.45 -4.99
N LEU A 203 4.28 -5.68 -6.09
CA LEU A 203 3.18 -5.54 -7.05
C LEU A 203 2.72 -6.91 -7.58
N THR A 204 3.67 -7.78 -7.94
CA THR A 204 3.37 -9.13 -8.43
C THR A 204 2.64 -9.96 -7.38
N SER A 205 3.06 -9.87 -6.11
CA SER A 205 2.44 -10.60 -5.01
C SER A 205 0.98 -10.17 -4.80
N THR A 206 0.72 -8.87 -4.82
CA THR A 206 -0.62 -8.28 -4.65
C THR A 206 -1.53 -8.60 -5.84
N ALA A 207 -1.03 -8.50 -7.08
CA ALA A 207 -1.80 -8.82 -8.28
C ALA A 207 -2.19 -10.30 -8.34
N ILE A 208 -1.30 -11.23 -7.95
CA ILE A 208 -1.65 -12.65 -7.83
C ILE A 208 -2.77 -12.85 -6.81
N GLY A 209 -2.71 -12.17 -5.66
CA GLY A 209 -3.77 -12.20 -4.67
C GLY A 209 -5.11 -11.71 -5.23
N ALA A 210 -5.13 -10.55 -5.88
CA ALA A 210 -6.32 -9.96 -6.48
C ALA A 210 -6.91 -10.82 -7.60
N ARG A 211 -6.08 -11.35 -8.52
CA ARG A 211 -6.50 -12.28 -9.58
C ARG A 211 -7.10 -13.56 -8.99
N THR A 212 -6.53 -14.05 -7.90
CA THR A 212 -7.04 -15.23 -7.20
C THR A 212 -8.43 -14.98 -6.62
N LEU A 213 -8.64 -13.83 -5.95
CA LEU A 213 -9.95 -13.42 -5.45
C LEU A 213 -10.97 -13.29 -6.58
N ALA A 214 -10.61 -12.60 -7.67
CA ALA A 214 -11.46 -12.43 -8.84
C ALA A 214 -11.92 -13.77 -9.44
N LEU A 215 -10.99 -14.73 -9.60
CA LEU A 215 -11.29 -16.07 -10.12
C LEU A 215 -12.15 -16.91 -9.17
N LEU A 216 -11.86 -16.89 -7.86
CA LEU A 216 -12.61 -17.66 -6.88
C LEU A 216 -14.05 -17.15 -6.71
N TRP A 217 -14.24 -15.84 -6.81
CA TRP A 217 -15.53 -15.20 -6.56
C TRP A 217 -16.31 -14.89 -7.84
N GLY A 218 -15.74 -15.19 -9.01
CA GLY A 218 -16.34 -14.87 -10.30
C GLY A 218 -16.58 -13.37 -10.49
N LYS A 219 -15.66 -12.53 -9.99
CA LYS A 219 -15.79 -11.06 -10.02
C LYS A 219 -14.85 -10.45 -11.07
N PRO A 220 -15.28 -9.40 -11.79
CA PRO A 220 -14.39 -8.69 -12.70
C PRO A 220 -13.22 -8.03 -11.98
N LEU A 221 -12.09 -7.94 -12.69
CA LEU A 221 -10.88 -7.30 -12.19
C LEU A 221 -10.71 -5.91 -12.80
N VAL A 222 -10.16 -4.97 -12.04
CA VAL A 222 -9.80 -3.62 -12.51
C VAL A 222 -8.38 -3.28 -12.07
N GLY A 223 -7.48 -3.10 -13.03
CA GLY A 223 -6.12 -2.61 -12.79
C GLY A 223 -6.11 -1.10 -12.67
N VAL A 224 -5.63 -0.60 -11.53
CA VAL A 224 -5.67 0.81 -11.15
C VAL A 224 -4.25 1.39 -11.14
N ASN A 225 -4.10 2.61 -11.66
CA ASN A 225 -2.88 3.38 -11.49
C ASN A 225 -2.81 3.93 -10.06
N HIS A 226 -1.71 3.65 -9.36
CA HIS A 226 -1.49 4.03 -7.97
C HIS A 226 -1.59 5.54 -7.74
N CYS A 227 -0.99 6.36 -8.62
CA CYS A 227 -1.03 7.81 -8.51
C CYS A 227 -2.47 8.33 -8.67
N VAL A 228 -3.22 7.79 -9.64
CA VAL A 228 -4.63 8.14 -9.84
C VAL A 228 -5.48 7.73 -8.63
N GLY A 229 -5.17 6.59 -7.99
CA GLY A 229 -5.78 6.19 -6.72
C GLY A 229 -5.67 7.27 -5.65
N HIS A 230 -4.45 7.77 -5.41
CA HIS A 230 -4.19 8.86 -4.47
C HIS A 230 -4.97 10.14 -4.84
N ILE A 231 -4.97 10.54 -6.11
CA ILE A 231 -5.65 11.75 -6.57
C ILE A 231 -7.17 11.63 -6.35
N GLU A 232 -7.81 10.57 -6.82
CA GLU A 232 -9.26 10.42 -6.74
C GLU A 232 -9.74 10.27 -5.30
N MET A 233 -9.02 9.54 -4.45
CA MET A 233 -9.33 9.47 -3.03
C MET A 233 -9.18 10.84 -2.36
N GLY A 234 -8.11 11.58 -2.67
CA GLY A 234 -7.90 12.93 -2.16
C GLY A 234 -9.05 13.86 -2.53
N ARG A 235 -9.50 13.83 -3.79
CA ARG A 235 -10.66 14.60 -4.26
C ARG A 235 -11.94 14.22 -3.52
N ALA A 236 -12.24 12.94 -3.42
CA ALA A 236 -13.48 12.45 -2.81
C ALA A 236 -13.57 12.82 -1.32
N ILE A 237 -12.47 12.73 -0.56
CA ILE A 237 -12.46 13.02 0.87
C ILE A 237 -12.44 14.52 1.18
N THR A 238 -11.75 15.30 0.35
CA THR A 238 -11.55 16.74 0.61
C THR A 238 -12.56 17.65 -0.09
N GLY A 239 -13.27 17.15 -1.09
CA GLY A 239 -14.15 17.94 -1.95
C GLY A 239 -13.40 18.83 -2.94
N ALA A 240 -12.10 18.59 -3.17
CA ALA A 240 -11.31 19.35 -4.14
C ALA A 240 -11.80 19.07 -5.58
N ASP A 241 -12.20 20.12 -6.29
CA ASP A 241 -12.92 20.00 -7.57
C ASP A 241 -11.98 20.00 -8.79
N ASN A 242 -11.04 20.92 -8.91
CA ASN A 242 -10.02 20.83 -9.97
C ASN A 242 -8.66 21.37 -9.51
N PRO A 243 -8.04 20.71 -8.52
CA PRO A 243 -6.79 21.17 -7.95
C PRO A 243 -5.60 20.87 -8.86
N VAL A 244 -4.55 21.69 -8.71
CA VAL A 244 -3.19 21.21 -8.94
C VAL A 244 -2.84 20.25 -7.80
N VAL A 245 -2.43 19.04 -8.15
CA VAL A 245 -2.10 18.00 -7.19
C VAL A 245 -0.59 17.95 -6.99
N LEU A 246 -0.13 18.13 -5.75
CA LEU A 246 1.22 17.78 -5.35
C LEU A 246 1.19 16.34 -4.81
N TYR A 247 1.70 15.38 -5.59
CA TYR A 247 1.85 14.00 -5.16
C TYR A 247 3.26 13.74 -4.63
N VAL A 248 3.39 13.55 -3.32
CA VAL A 248 4.67 13.34 -2.62
C VAL A 248 4.64 12.10 -1.72
N SER A 249 5.40 11.09 -2.10
CA SER A 249 5.54 9.82 -1.38
C SER A 249 7.00 9.37 -1.28
N GLY A 250 7.24 8.20 -0.68
CA GLY A 250 8.57 7.57 -0.68
C GLY A 250 9.08 7.20 -2.08
N GLY A 251 8.18 7.05 -3.06
CA GLY A 251 8.52 6.64 -4.43
C GLY A 251 8.25 7.70 -5.50
N ASN A 252 7.42 8.71 -5.22
CA ASN A 252 6.96 9.67 -6.21
C ASN A 252 7.08 11.12 -5.71
N THR A 253 7.38 12.04 -6.61
CA THR A 253 7.29 13.49 -6.40
C THR A 253 6.90 14.13 -7.72
N GLN A 254 5.64 14.52 -7.83
CA GLN A 254 5.04 14.98 -9.08
C GLN A 254 4.03 16.10 -8.80
N VAL A 255 4.00 17.10 -9.69
CA VAL A 255 2.97 18.14 -9.76
C VAL A 255 2.08 17.81 -10.95
N ILE A 256 0.81 17.53 -10.66
CA ILE A 256 -0.13 16.93 -11.60
C ILE A 256 -1.35 17.85 -11.72
N ALA A 257 -1.89 18.02 -12.92
CA ALA A 257 -3.21 18.63 -13.09
C ALA A 257 -4.02 17.87 -14.13
N TYR A 258 -5.34 17.92 -13.98
CA TYR A 258 -6.27 17.28 -14.90
C TYR A 258 -6.50 18.16 -16.14
N ALA A 259 -6.33 17.57 -17.33
CA ALA A 259 -6.64 18.22 -18.61
C ALA A 259 -6.92 17.18 -19.70
N GLU A 260 -8.04 17.35 -20.41
CA GLU A 260 -8.50 16.50 -21.52
C GLU A 260 -8.55 15.00 -21.14
N GLN A 261 -9.28 14.68 -20.06
CA GLN A 261 -9.45 13.30 -19.57
C GLN A 261 -8.14 12.57 -19.24
N ARG A 262 -7.12 13.33 -18.85
CA ARG A 262 -5.83 12.80 -18.38
C ARG A 262 -5.32 13.61 -17.20
N TYR A 263 -4.69 12.92 -16.26
CA TYR A 263 -3.88 13.55 -15.22
C TYR A 263 -2.46 13.74 -15.74
N ARG A 264 -2.13 14.98 -16.13
CA ARG A 264 -0.85 15.33 -16.77
C ARG A 264 0.16 15.78 -15.74
N ILE A 265 1.41 15.39 -15.95
CA ILE A 265 2.54 15.76 -15.08
C ILE A 265 3.14 17.07 -15.62
N PHE A 266 3.05 18.15 -14.84
CA PHE A 266 3.60 19.47 -15.17
C PHE A 266 5.02 19.66 -14.63
N GLY A 267 5.33 18.96 -13.54
CA GLY A 267 6.65 18.94 -12.94
C GLY A 267 6.88 17.63 -12.20
N GLU A 268 8.10 17.12 -12.21
CA GLU A 268 8.45 15.93 -11.44
C GLU A 268 9.88 15.98 -10.89
N THR A 269 10.19 15.09 -9.95
CA THR A 269 11.58 14.90 -9.54
C THR A 269 12.40 14.32 -10.71
N LEU A 270 13.61 14.85 -10.90
CA LEU A 270 14.55 14.39 -11.91
C LEU A 270 15.40 13.20 -11.43
N ASP A 271 15.34 12.87 -10.15
CA ASP A 271 16.17 11.82 -9.54
C ASP A 271 15.42 10.93 -8.54
N ILE A 272 15.46 11.24 -7.25
CA ILE A 272 14.80 10.50 -6.18
C ILE A 272 13.56 11.26 -5.71
N ALA A 273 12.57 10.57 -5.18
CA ALA A 273 11.43 11.23 -4.55
C ALA A 273 11.83 11.93 -3.25
N VAL A 274 11.11 12.99 -2.87
CA VAL A 274 11.34 13.72 -1.61
C VAL A 274 11.20 12.80 -0.40
N GLY A 275 10.24 11.87 -0.41
CA GLY A 275 10.11 10.87 0.66
C GLY A 275 11.30 9.92 0.72
N ASN A 276 11.89 9.56 -0.43
CA ASN A 276 13.13 8.78 -0.44
C ASN A 276 14.32 9.57 0.12
N CYS A 277 14.41 10.86 -0.18
CA CYS A 277 15.40 11.77 0.39
C CYS A 277 15.30 11.80 1.92
N LEU A 278 14.10 12.03 2.45
CA LEU A 278 13.82 12.01 3.90
C LEU A 278 14.16 10.64 4.52
N ASP A 279 13.69 9.54 3.93
CA ASP A 279 13.97 8.19 4.45
C ASP A 279 15.46 7.83 4.44
N ARG A 280 16.21 8.26 3.41
CA ARG A 280 17.67 8.07 3.36
C ARG A 280 18.37 8.91 4.41
N PHE A 281 17.97 10.16 4.58
CA PHE A 281 18.54 11.03 5.58
C PHE A 281 18.26 10.54 7.01
N ALA A 282 17.06 10.02 7.28
CA ALA A 282 16.72 9.38 8.55
C ALA A 282 17.67 8.21 8.86
N ARG A 283 18.04 7.41 7.84
CA ARG A 283 19.03 6.34 8.01
C ARG A 283 20.42 6.87 8.35
N THR A 284 20.86 7.94 7.72
CA THR A 284 22.16 8.59 8.03
C THR A 284 22.22 8.99 9.50
N LEU A 285 21.15 9.55 10.04
CA LEU A 285 21.04 9.94 11.46
C LEU A 285 20.62 8.80 12.39
N LYS A 286 20.40 7.58 11.88
CA LYS A 286 19.88 6.42 12.63
C LYS A 286 18.56 6.70 13.36
N ILE A 287 17.72 7.57 12.78
CA ILE A 287 16.35 7.84 13.24
C ILE A 287 15.49 6.58 13.05
N SER A 288 14.54 6.36 13.96
CA SER A 288 13.62 5.22 13.92
C SER A 288 12.78 5.19 12.63
N ASN A 289 12.52 3.98 12.12
CA ASN A 289 11.58 3.76 11.02
C ASN A 289 10.12 3.60 11.50
N ASP A 290 9.88 3.57 12.82
CA ASP A 290 8.57 3.41 13.45
C ASP A 290 8.09 4.73 14.07
N PRO A 291 6.88 5.23 13.76
CA PRO A 291 5.90 4.68 12.81
C PRO A 291 6.28 4.89 11.33
N ALA A 292 7.04 5.95 11.04
CA ALA A 292 7.63 6.21 9.74
C ALA A 292 8.87 7.14 9.89
N PRO A 293 9.89 7.00 9.03
CA PRO A 293 11.08 7.86 9.10
C PRO A 293 10.76 9.35 8.90
N GLY A 294 9.90 9.67 7.92
CA GLY A 294 9.46 11.04 7.65
C GLY A 294 8.77 11.71 8.84
N TYR A 295 7.91 10.97 9.55
CA TYR A 295 7.25 11.46 10.77
C TYR A 295 8.27 11.75 11.88
N ASN A 296 9.25 10.88 12.07
CA ASN A 296 10.27 11.09 13.09
C ASN A 296 11.20 12.26 12.75
N ILE A 297 11.53 12.48 11.46
CA ILE A 297 12.23 13.69 11.01
C ILE A 297 11.41 14.94 11.36
N GLU A 298 10.10 14.92 11.14
CA GLU A 298 9.21 16.04 11.48
C GLU A 298 9.20 16.37 12.97
N GLN A 299 9.13 15.36 13.85
CA GLN A 299 9.15 15.60 15.29
C GLN A 299 10.51 16.17 15.76
N LEU A 300 11.61 15.77 15.13
CA LEU A 300 12.94 16.32 15.39
C LEU A 300 13.08 17.74 14.84
N ALA A 301 12.56 18.01 13.63
CA ALA A 301 12.62 19.31 12.99
C ALA A 301 11.94 20.40 13.83
N LYS A 302 10.88 20.08 14.57
CA LYS A 302 10.21 21.01 15.51
C LYS A 302 11.11 21.53 16.64
N GLN A 303 12.25 20.86 16.89
CA GLN A 303 13.23 21.25 17.91
C GLN A 303 14.44 21.98 17.31
N GLY A 304 14.57 22.01 15.99
CA GLY A 304 15.63 22.71 15.29
C GLY A 304 15.34 24.20 15.17
N SER A 305 16.40 25.01 15.10
CA SER A 305 16.30 26.46 14.97
C SER A 305 17.36 27.07 14.04
N VAL A 306 18.40 26.30 13.69
CA VAL A 306 19.49 26.76 12.83
C VAL A 306 19.24 26.30 11.39
N LEU A 307 19.14 27.27 10.47
CA LEU A 307 19.09 27.00 9.03
C LEU A 307 20.51 26.91 8.46
N LEU A 308 20.88 25.73 7.97
CA LEU A 308 22.19 25.44 7.37
C LEU A 308 22.14 25.55 5.84
N ASP A 309 23.31 25.67 5.22
CA ASP A 309 23.42 25.82 3.76
C ASP A 309 23.24 24.47 3.04
N LEU A 310 22.08 24.31 2.39
CA LEU A 310 21.74 23.22 1.48
C LEU A 310 21.49 23.76 0.07
N PRO A 311 21.82 23.02 -1.00
CA PRO A 311 21.50 23.41 -2.37
C PRO A 311 19.99 23.59 -2.57
N TYR A 312 19.60 24.63 -3.29
CA TYR A 312 18.22 24.85 -3.73
C TYR A 312 18.09 24.50 -5.21
N ALA A 313 17.52 23.32 -5.53
CA ALA A 313 17.65 22.69 -6.84
C ALA A 313 16.32 22.58 -7.61
N VAL A 314 15.67 23.71 -7.88
CA VAL A 314 14.50 23.81 -8.77
C VAL A 314 14.92 24.12 -10.21
N LYS A 315 14.34 23.42 -11.19
CA LYS A 315 14.57 23.60 -12.63
C LYS A 315 13.24 23.71 -13.36
N GLY A 316 12.76 24.92 -13.61
CA GLY A 316 11.41 25.10 -14.16
C GLY A 316 10.35 24.61 -13.17
N MET A 317 9.55 23.62 -13.53
CA MET A 317 8.59 22.97 -12.62
C MET A 317 9.14 21.65 -12.04
N ASP A 318 10.36 21.27 -12.40
CA ASP A 318 11.02 20.06 -11.91
C ASP A 318 11.93 20.36 -10.72
N CYS A 319 12.28 19.33 -9.95
CA CYS A 319 13.18 19.42 -8.80
C CYS A 319 14.17 18.24 -8.75
N SER A 320 15.24 18.37 -7.96
CA SER A 320 16.24 17.31 -7.77
C SER A 320 16.69 17.30 -6.31
N PHE A 321 16.72 16.12 -5.69
CA PHE A 321 16.99 15.96 -4.27
C PHE A 321 18.29 15.22 -3.95
N SER A 322 18.93 14.58 -4.94
CA SER A 322 20.15 13.79 -4.67
C SER A 322 21.31 14.65 -4.16
N GLY A 323 21.53 15.83 -4.76
CA GLY A 323 22.57 16.75 -4.32
C GLY A 323 22.31 17.32 -2.92
N ILE A 324 21.04 17.53 -2.58
CA ILE A 324 20.61 17.98 -1.25
C ILE A 324 20.91 16.89 -0.22
N LEU A 325 20.55 15.64 -0.51
CA LEU A 325 20.84 14.50 0.35
C LEU A 325 22.34 14.32 0.56
N THR A 326 23.15 14.40 -0.50
CA THR A 326 24.62 14.31 -0.38
C THR A 326 25.17 15.41 0.54
N ARG A 327 24.71 16.65 0.37
CA ARG A 327 25.13 17.75 1.25
C ARG A 327 24.67 17.55 2.70
N ALA A 328 23.44 17.08 2.89
CA ALA A 328 22.91 16.78 4.22
C ALA A 328 23.71 15.66 4.92
N ASP A 329 24.14 14.63 4.17
CA ASP A 329 25.00 13.55 4.67
C ASP A 329 26.39 14.08 5.07
N GLU A 330 26.97 14.99 4.28
CA GLU A 330 28.23 15.67 4.65
C GLU A 330 28.08 16.49 5.94
N LEU A 331 26.99 17.25 6.07
CA LEU A 331 26.70 18.02 7.29
C LEU A 331 26.50 17.10 8.50
N ALA A 332 25.82 15.96 8.32
CA ALA A 332 25.68 14.95 9.38
C ALA A 332 27.04 14.37 9.82
N ALA A 333 27.97 14.14 8.87
CA ALA A 333 29.33 13.72 9.20
C ALA A 333 30.12 14.83 9.94
N GLN A 334 29.95 16.09 9.54
CA GLN A 334 30.57 17.24 10.22
C GLN A 334 30.04 17.40 11.66
N MET A 335 28.73 17.25 11.86
CA MET A 335 28.10 17.24 13.18
C MET A 335 28.65 16.12 14.07
N ALA A 336 28.81 14.91 13.52
CA ALA A 336 29.36 13.79 14.27
C ALA A 336 30.81 14.05 14.73
N ALA A 337 31.59 14.81 13.95
CA ALA A 337 32.94 15.21 14.29
C ALA A 337 33.00 16.42 15.25
N LYS A 338 31.99 17.31 15.19
CA LYS A 338 31.90 18.56 15.97
C LYS A 338 30.46 18.81 16.44
N PRO A 339 30.00 18.11 17.50
CA PRO A 339 28.61 18.15 17.95
C PRO A 339 28.14 19.52 18.46
N GLU A 340 29.06 20.43 18.74
CA GLU A 340 28.79 21.78 19.23
C GLU A 340 28.33 22.77 18.15
N LEU A 341 28.46 22.43 16.87
CA LEU A 341 28.14 23.35 15.77
C LEU A 341 26.63 23.46 15.49
N PHE A 342 25.95 22.31 15.46
CA PHE A 342 24.51 22.18 15.20
C PHE A 342 24.05 20.78 15.60
N THR A 343 22.74 20.62 15.76
CA THR A 343 22.13 19.38 16.27
C THR A 343 21.48 18.55 15.16
N PRO A 344 21.12 17.27 15.43
CA PRO A 344 20.30 16.49 14.50
C PRO A 344 18.95 17.17 14.20
N ALA A 345 18.39 17.86 15.19
CA ALA A 345 17.15 18.63 15.04
C ALA A 345 17.31 19.79 14.05
N ASP A 346 18.44 20.51 14.09
CA ASP A 346 18.74 21.58 13.13
C ASP A 346 18.91 21.06 11.70
N LEU A 347 19.49 19.87 11.53
CA LEU A 347 19.57 19.25 10.21
C LEU A 347 18.21 18.80 9.68
N CYS A 348 17.37 18.21 10.53
CA CYS A 348 15.99 17.84 10.17
C CYS A 348 15.17 19.10 9.80
N PHE A 349 15.29 20.16 10.59
CA PHE A 349 14.68 21.46 10.31
C PHE A 349 15.17 22.01 8.96
N THR A 350 16.48 22.14 8.78
CA THR A 350 17.07 22.66 7.53
C THR A 350 16.59 21.86 6.32
N LEU A 351 16.64 20.53 6.40
CA LEU A 351 16.22 19.68 5.29
C LEU A 351 14.76 19.91 4.93
N GLN A 352 13.86 19.95 5.91
CA GLN A 352 12.44 20.21 5.68
C GLN A 352 12.20 21.57 5.05
N GLU A 353 12.76 22.64 5.63
CA GLU A 353 12.59 24.00 5.09
C GLU A 353 13.06 24.09 3.64
N THR A 354 14.23 23.52 3.32
CA THR A 354 14.77 23.55 1.95
C THR A 354 13.89 22.76 0.98
N VAL A 355 13.61 21.48 1.25
CA VAL A 355 12.92 20.63 0.27
C VAL A 355 11.44 21.01 0.14
N PHE A 356 10.78 21.43 1.22
CA PHE A 356 9.38 21.84 1.16
C PHE A 356 9.22 23.20 0.48
N ALA A 357 10.15 24.15 0.67
CA ALA A 357 10.14 25.39 -0.10
C ALA A 357 10.24 25.12 -1.61
N MET A 358 11.08 24.16 -2.02
CA MET A 358 11.19 23.74 -3.43
C MET A 358 9.87 23.16 -3.96
N LEU A 359 9.20 22.31 -3.16
CA LEU A 359 7.89 21.74 -3.53
C LEU A 359 6.80 22.81 -3.65
N VAL A 360 6.78 23.78 -2.73
CA VAL A 360 5.87 24.92 -2.78
C VAL A 360 6.11 25.75 -4.04
N GLU A 361 7.37 26.05 -4.37
CA GLU A 361 7.72 26.83 -5.56
C GLU A 361 7.26 26.15 -6.86
N ILE A 362 7.55 24.86 -7.06
CA ILE A 362 7.13 24.15 -8.28
C ILE A 362 5.60 24.01 -8.37
N THR A 363 4.93 23.88 -7.22
CA THR A 363 3.47 23.80 -7.16
C THR A 363 2.85 25.14 -7.50
N GLU A 364 3.39 26.24 -6.97
CA GLU A 364 2.95 27.59 -7.30
C GLU A 364 3.10 27.89 -8.80
N ARG A 365 4.24 27.52 -9.40
CA ARG A 365 4.48 27.68 -10.84
C ARG A 365 3.41 26.94 -11.66
N ALA A 366 3.06 25.71 -11.28
CA ALA A 366 2.01 24.95 -11.94
C ALA A 366 0.61 25.55 -11.73
N MET A 367 0.29 26.04 -10.53
CA MET A 367 -0.96 26.77 -10.27
C MET A 367 -1.10 27.99 -11.19
N ALA A 368 -0.02 28.77 -11.32
CA ALA A 368 -0.01 29.94 -12.21
C ALA A 368 -0.17 29.54 -13.69
N HIS A 369 0.45 28.44 -14.10
CA HIS A 369 0.40 27.95 -15.47
C HIS A 369 -0.99 27.42 -15.88
N VAL A 370 -1.66 26.69 -14.97
CA VAL A 370 -2.97 26.08 -15.22
C VAL A 370 -4.12 27.04 -14.86
N GLY A 371 -3.86 28.08 -14.07
CA GLY A 371 -4.89 29.01 -13.57
C GLY A 371 -5.75 28.41 -12.45
N SER A 372 -5.25 27.42 -11.72
CA SER A 372 -5.98 26.81 -10.60
C SER A 372 -5.77 27.60 -9.31
N THR A 373 -6.84 27.72 -8.51
CA THR A 373 -6.82 28.29 -7.16
C THR A 373 -6.82 27.21 -6.07
N GLN A 374 -6.83 25.93 -6.43
CA GLN A 374 -6.86 24.82 -5.48
C GLN A 374 -5.57 24.01 -5.58
N VAL A 375 -4.99 23.67 -4.43
CA VAL A 375 -3.92 22.66 -4.33
C VAL A 375 -4.44 21.48 -3.54
N LEU A 376 -4.17 20.27 -4.02
CA LEU A 376 -4.41 19.04 -3.28
C LEU A 376 -3.07 18.34 -3.03
N ILE A 377 -2.74 18.10 -1.76
CA ILE A 377 -1.53 17.37 -1.37
C ILE A 377 -1.92 15.92 -1.10
N VAL A 378 -1.26 14.98 -1.77
CA VAL A 378 -1.48 13.54 -1.61
C VAL A 378 -0.16 12.78 -1.46
N GLY A 379 -0.25 11.53 -1.02
CA GLY A 379 0.89 10.69 -0.71
C GLY A 379 1.40 10.85 0.72
N GLY A 380 2.25 9.93 1.16
CA GLY A 380 2.62 9.84 2.57
C GLY A 380 3.40 11.02 3.14
N VAL A 381 4.14 11.76 2.31
CA VAL A 381 4.80 13.01 2.74
C VAL A 381 3.77 14.15 2.88
N GLY A 382 2.62 14.02 2.22
CA GLY A 382 1.51 14.96 2.33
C GLY A 382 0.89 15.04 3.72
N SER A 383 1.12 14.05 4.60
CA SER A 383 0.72 14.11 6.02
C SER A 383 1.58 15.06 6.87
N ASN A 384 2.70 15.56 6.35
CA ASN A 384 3.60 16.42 7.12
C ASN A 384 2.99 17.79 7.34
N GLU A 385 2.85 18.20 8.61
CA GLU A 385 2.17 19.43 9.01
C GLU A 385 2.91 20.67 8.49
N ARG A 386 4.25 20.62 8.48
CA ARG A 386 5.08 21.74 8.01
C ARG A 386 4.92 21.98 6.51
N LEU A 387 4.89 20.93 5.69
CA LEU A 387 4.60 21.03 4.26
C LEU A 387 3.19 21.60 4.02
N GLN A 388 2.18 21.12 4.76
CA GLN A 388 0.81 21.64 4.65
C GLN A 388 0.73 23.12 5.05
N GLU A 389 1.44 23.54 6.10
CA GLU A 389 1.50 24.93 6.55
C GLU A 389 2.11 25.85 5.47
N MET A 390 3.27 25.47 4.92
CA MET A 390 3.96 26.24 3.88
C MET A 390 3.13 26.33 2.59
N MET A 391 2.52 25.22 2.18
CA MET A 391 1.62 25.20 1.02
C MET A 391 0.37 26.04 1.26
N GLY A 392 -0.18 26.00 2.48
CA GLY A 392 -1.33 26.81 2.88
C GLY A 392 -1.02 28.30 2.89
N ALA A 393 0.18 28.71 3.30
CA ALA A 393 0.62 30.10 3.20
C ALA A 393 0.66 30.57 1.74
N MET A 394 1.35 29.83 0.87
CA MET A 394 1.42 30.14 -0.56
C MET A 394 0.02 30.19 -1.21
N ALA A 395 -0.84 29.20 -0.92
CA ALA A 395 -2.19 29.17 -1.46
C ALA A 395 -3.01 30.40 -1.02
N ARG A 396 -2.93 30.80 0.26
CA ARG A 396 -3.63 31.99 0.78
C ARG A 396 -3.16 33.27 0.10
N ASP A 397 -1.85 33.44 -0.09
CA ASP A 397 -1.29 34.63 -0.75
C ASP A 397 -1.74 34.76 -2.21
N ARG A 398 -2.11 33.64 -2.84
CA ARG A 398 -2.70 33.58 -4.19
C ARG A 398 -4.24 33.69 -4.22
N GLY A 399 -4.89 33.83 -3.07
CA GLY A 399 -6.36 33.79 -2.96
C GLY A 399 -6.97 32.41 -3.23
N GLY A 400 -6.20 31.34 -2.98
CA GLY A 400 -6.57 29.95 -3.19
C GLY A 400 -6.72 29.14 -1.89
N SER A 401 -6.95 27.83 -2.05
CA SER A 401 -7.18 26.87 -0.98
C SER A 401 -6.22 25.68 -1.08
N VAL A 402 -5.79 25.18 0.07
CA VAL A 402 -5.07 23.91 0.18
C VAL A 402 -6.00 22.84 0.73
N TYR A 403 -5.96 21.67 0.11
CA TYR A 403 -6.64 20.46 0.53
C TYR A 403 -5.57 19.41 0.83
N ALA A 404 -5.70 18.74 1.96
CA ALA A 404 -4.85 17.63 2.34
C ALA A 404 -5.73 16.56 3.00
N THR A 405 -5.37 15.31 2.82
CA THR A 405 -6.03 14.21 3.52
C THR A 405 -5.36 13.93 4.86
N ASP A 406 -6.08 13.28 5.77
CA ASP A 406 -5.49 12.77 7.00
C ASP A 406 -4.69 11.47 6.78
N GLU A 407 -3.97 11.01 7.81
CA GLU A 407 -3.11 9.82 7.78
C GLU A 407 -3.81 8.53 7.30
N ARG A 408 -5.14 8.42 7.45
CA ARG A 408 -5.90 7.25 7.04
C ARG A 408 -5.90 7.09 5.52
N PHE A 409 -5.77 8.19 4.78
CA PHE A 409 -5.86 8.23 3.32
C PHE A 409 -4.54 8.67 2.64
N CYS A 410 -3.69 9.47 3.30
CA CYS A 410 -2.39 9.89 2.76
C CYS A 410 -1.41 8.71 2.57
N ILE A 411 -1.39 7.79 3.53
CA ILE A 411 -0.54 6.60 3.47
C ILE A 411 -1.21 5.55 2.59
N ASP A 412 -0.44 4.89 1.72
CA ASP A 412 -0.90 3.84 0.79
C ASP A 412 -1.91 2.90 1.46
N ASN A 413 -3.08 2.76 0.84
CA ASN A 413 -4.23 2.06 1.40
C ASN A 413 -5.08 1.39 0.29
N GLY A 414 -5.86 0.39 0.66
CA GLY A 414 -6.66 -0.36 -0.31
C GLY A 414 -7.89 0.41 -0.81
N ILE A 415 -8.41 1.36 -0.02
CA ILE A 415 -9.61 2.12 -0.38
C ILE A 415 -9.38 3.08 -1.55
N MET A 416 -8.18 3.67 -1.69
CA MET A 416 -7.88 4.55 -2.83
C MET A 416 -7.91 3.77 -4.15
N ILE A 417 -7.49 2.51 -4.11
CA ILE A 417 -7.52 1.58 -5.24
C ILE A 417 -8.95 1.12 -5.51
N ALA A 418 -9.72 0.81 -4.46
CA ALA A 418 -11.13 0.47 -4.59
C ALA A 418 -11.94 1.62 -5.21
N HIS A 419 -11.70 2.86 -4.76
CA HIS A 419 -12.43 4.03 -5.20
C HIS A 419 -12.14 4.37 -6.66
N ALA A 420 -10.87 4.54 -7.05
CA ALA A 420 -10.51 4.83 -8.44
C ALA A 420 -10.85 3.65 -9.37
N GLY A 421 -10.72 2.41 -8.89
CA GLY A 421 -11.12 1.24 -9.65
C GLY A 421 -12.63 1.15 -9.84
N LEU A 422 -13.42 1.55 -8.85
CA LEU A 422 -14.88 1.61 -8.99
C LEU A 422 -15.29 2.71 -9.97
N LEU A 423 -14.74 3.92 -9.87
CA LEU A 423 -14.94 5.00 -10.86
C LEU A 423 -14.70 4.50 -12.30
N ALA A 424 -13.57 3.80 -12.53
CA ALA A 424 -13.28 3.22 -13.84
C ALA A 424 -14.31 2.13 -14.23
N TYR A 425 -14.65 1.25 -13.29
CA TYR A 425 -15.63 0.16 -13.48
C TYR A 425 -16.99 0.69 -13.93
N GLU A 426 -17.44 1.83 -13.39
CA GLU A 426 -18.73 2.42 -13.75
C GLU A 426 -18.79 2.86 -15.21
N THR A 427 -17.65 3.22 -15.80
CA THR A 427 -17.55 3.62 -17.22
C THR A 427 -17.50 2.42 -18.20
N GLY A 428 -17.56 1.20 -17.67
CA GLY A 428 -17.43 -0.06 -18.40
C GLY A 428 -16.01 -0.63 -18.46
N PHE A 429 -15.02 0.02 -17.84
CA PHE A 429 -13.63 -0.46 -17.87
C PHE A 429 -13.45 -1.75 -17.06
N ARG A 430 -12.82 -2.76 -17.66
CA ARG A 430 -12.46 -4.03 -17.02
C ARG A 430 -11.06 -4.41 -17.48
N THR A 431 -10.33 -5.15 -16.66
CA THR A 431 -9.02 -5.69 -17.02
C THR A 431 -9.13 -7.21 -17.21
N PRO A 432 -9.03 -7.71 -18.45
CA PRO A 432 -8.95 -9.15 -18.72
C PRO A 432 -7.81 -9.80 -17.93
N LEU A 433 -7.93 -11.10 -17.63
CA LEU A 433 -6.97 -11.80 -16.80
C LEU A 433 -5.57 -11.85 -17.44
N GLU A 434 -5.52 -11.96 -18.76
CA GLU A 434 -4.32 -11.92 -19.60
C GLU A 434 -3.64 -10.54 -19.59
N GLU A 435 -4.39 -9.46 -19.39
CA GLU A 435 -3.91 -8.08 -19.33
C GLU A 435 -3.69 -7.57 -17.88
N SER A 436 -4.01 -8.42 -16.89
CA SER A 436 -3.87 -8.14 -15.46
C SER A 436 -2.42 -8.28 -14.96
N THR A 437 -1.49 -7.71 -15.72
CA THR A 437 -0.06 -7.64 -15.40
C THR A 437 0.22 -6.57 -14.34
N CYS A 438 1.49 -6.41 -13.98
CA CYS A 438 1.98 -5.28 -13.19
C CYS A 438 3.01 -4.50 -13.99
N THR A 439 3.06 -3.18 -13.78
CA THR A 439 3.98 -2.29 -14.47
C THR A 439 4.71 -1.44 -13.44
N GLN A 440 6.02 -1.63 -13.27
CA GLN A 440 6.82 -0.85 -12.30
C GLN A 440 6.82 0.65 -12.62
N ARG A 441 6.71 0.99 -13.91
CA ARG A 441 6.66 2.35 -14.44
C ARG A 441 5.35 2.53 -15.19
N PHE A 442 4.33 3.02 -14.50
CA PHE A 442 3.03 3.30 -15.10
C PHE A 442 2.77 4.80 -14.94
N ARG A 443 2.98 5.60 -16.00
CA ARG A 443 2.85 7.04 -15.87
C ARG A 443 1.40 7.44 -15.59
N THR A 444 1.24 8.51 -14.80
CA THR A 444 -0.08 9.03 -14.44
C THR A 444 -0.88 9.48 -15.68
N ASP A 445 -0.19 10.01 -16.69
CA ASP A 445 -0.77 10.54 -17.93
C ASP A 445 -1.15 9.45 -18.95
N GLU A 446 -0.74 8.20 -18.76
CA GLU A 446 -1.15 7.06 -19.59
C GLU A 446 -2.62 6.69 -19.37
N VAL A 447 -3.18 7.02 -18.20
CA VAL A 447 -4.57 6.69 -17.84
C VAL A 447 -5.55 7.61 -18.52
N HIS A 448 -6.53 7.02 -19.23
CA HIS A 448 -7.68 7.75 -19.73
C HIS A 448 -8.79 7.79 -18.66
N VAL A 449 -9.10 8.99 -18.20
CA VAL A 449 -10.00 9.28 -17.08
C VAL A 449 -11.41 9.51 -17.62
N LYS A 450 -12.10 8.43 -18.00
CA LYS A 450 -13.42 8.48 -18.64
C LYS A 450 -14.56 8.91 -17.69
N TRP A 451 -14.31 8.92 -16.38
CA TRP A 451 -15.29 9.30 -15.35
C TRP A 451 -15.29 10.80 -15.03
N ARG A 452 -14.49 11.60 -15.74
CA ARG A 452 -14.45 13.06 -15.62
C ARG A 452 -14.60 13.69 -17.00
N ASP A 453 -15.23 14.85 -17.04
CA ASP A 453 -15.45 15.67 -18.24
C ASP A 453 -14.24 16.56 -18.57
#